data_AF-W9GU42-F1
#
_entry.id   AF-W9GU42-F1
#
_cell.length_a   1.000
_cell.length_b   1.000
_cell.length_c   1.000
_cell.angle_alpha   90.00
_cell.angle_beta   90.00
_cell.angle_gamma   90.00
#
_symmetry.space_group_name_H-M   'P 1'
#
loop_
_entity.id
_entity.type
_entity.pdbx_description
1 polymer ?
#
loop_
_entity_poly.entity_id
_entity_poly.type
_entity_poly.pdbx_seq_one_letter_code
_entity_poly.pdbx_strand_id
1 'polypeptide(L)' 'MKDPPTDQYAVTCQMGRIPDLEAGMVVFVSSDAPAAWRYYYSLYPLAGTSIALWDPNGDLMATRIGSRD' A
#
# COMPACT_ATOMS: atom_id res chain seq x y z
N MET A 1 -4.99 -19.89 -5.75
CA MET A 1 -4.70 -18.50 -5.37
C MET A 1 -4.24 -18.54 -3.93
N LYS A 2 -3.06 -18.02 -3.62
CA LYS A 2 -2.61 -17.86 -2.23
C LYS A 2 -3.15 -16.51 -1.79
N ASP A 3 -3.98 -16.49 -0.76
CA ASP A 3 -4.45 -15.25 -0.15
C ASP A 3 -3.24 -14.34 0.14
N PRO A 4 -3.36 -13.01 -0.07
CA PRO A 4 -2.31 -12.10 0.36
C PRO A 4 -2.13 -12.28 1.87
N PRO A 5 -0.89 -12.43 2.36
CA PRO A 5 -0.65 -12.47 3.78
C PRO A 5 -0.97 -11.04 4.27
N THR A 6 -1.69 -10.83 5.37
CA THR A 6 -1.15 -11.03 6.72
C THR A 6 -2.14 -10.43 7.72
N ASP A 7 -2.16 -10.96 8.94
CA ASP A 7 -2.72 -10.35 10.17
C ASP A 7 -2.07 -8.99 10.55
N GLN A 8 -1.68 -8.18 9.57
CA GLN A 8 -0.87 -6.97 9.70
C GLN A 8 -1.26 -5.95 8.63
N TYR A 9 -1.08 -4.67 8.96
CA TYR A 9 -1.19 -3.58 8.00
C TYR A 9 -0.06 -3.67 6.99
N ALA A 10 -0.37 -3.44 5.72
CA ALA A 10 0.60 -3.49 4.63
C ALA A 10 0.62 -2.17 3.86
N VAL A 11 1.81 -1.72 3.46
CA VAL A 11 1.97 -0.66 2.46
C VAL A 11 2.49 -1.31 1.19
N THR A 12 1.79 -1.11 0.08
CA THR A 12 2.20 -1.58 -1.24
C THR A 12 2.56 -0.42 -2.16
N CYS A 13 3.45 -0.68 -3.11
CA CYS A 13 3.77 0.20 -4.22
C CYS A 13 3.59 -0.58 -5.52
N GLN A 14 3.04 0.07 -6.54
CA GLN A 14 2.79 -0.59 -7.82
C GLN A 14 2.75 0.36 -9.00
N MET A 15 3.00 -0.19 -10.19
CA MET A 15 2.76 0.48 -11.46
C MET A 15 1.26 0.58 -11.73
N GLY A 16 0.82 1.71 -12.28
CA GLY A 16 -0.58 1.99 -12.50
C GLY A 16 -1.23 2.75 -11.34
N ARG A 17 -2.43 3.26 -11.60
CA ARG A 17 -3.15 4.19 -10.71
C ARG A 17 -4.16 3.51 -9.79
N ILE A 18 -4.47 2.24 -10.04
CA ILE A 18 -5.51 1.49 -9.32
C ILE A 18 -4.82 0.48 -8.41
N PRO A 19 -4.72 0.73 -7.09
CA PRO A 19 -4.09 -0.17 -6.13
C PRO A 19 -4.72 -1.56 -6.14
N ASP A 20 -3.88 -2.57 -6.22
CA ASP A 20 -4.24 -3.99 -6.11
C ASP A 20 -3.29 -4.64 -5.09
N LEU A 21 -3.87 -5.25 -4.07
CA LEU A 21 -3.11 -5.89 -2.99
C LEU A 21 -2.33 -7.11 -3.50
N GLU A 22 -2.86 -7.85 -4.47
CA GLU A 22 -2.24 -9.07 -5.01
C GLU A 22 -1.15 -8.75 -6.04
N ALA A 23 -1.31 -7.65 -6.78
CA ALA A 23 -0.33 -7.23 -7.79
C ALA A 23 0.74 -6.26 -7.24
N GLY A 24 0.49 -5.66 -6.08
CA GLY A 24 1.36 -4.65 -5.49
C GLY A 24 2.61 -5.22 -4.81
N MET A 25 3.74 -4.54 -4.97
CA MET A 25 4.95 -4.87 -4.22
C MET A 25 4.80 -4.35 -2.78
N VAL A 26 4.75 -5.26 -1.82
CA VAL A 26 4.77 -4.90 -0.39
C VAL A 26 6.11 -4.26 -0.05
N VAL A 27 6.06 -3.01 0.43
CA VAL A 27 7.23 -2.22 0.83
C VAL A 27 7.37 -2.11 2.35
N PHE A 28 6.30 -2.38 3.09
CA PHE A 28 6.29 -2.37 4.56
C PHE A 28 5.12 -3.19 5.10
N VAL A 29 5.33 -3.84 6.25
CA VAL A 29 4.28 -4.50 7.04
C VAL A 29 4.45 -4.19 8.52
N SER A 30 3.35 -4.08 9.25
CA SER A 30 3.37 -3.95 10.71
C SER A 30 2.04 -4.35 11.34
N SER A 31 2.09 -4.96 12.52
CA SER A 31 0.91 -5.13 13.38
C SER A 31 0.46 -3.82 14.04
N ASP A 32 1.27 -2.75 13.98
CA ASP A 32 0.97 -1.45 14.57
C ASP A 32 0.46 -0.46 13.50
N ALA A 33 -0.82 -0.10 13.59
CA ALA A 33 -1.45 0.84 12.65
C ALA A 33 -0.74 2.20 12.59
N PRO A 34 -0.41 2.86 13.73
CA PRO A 34 0.44 4.05 13.75
C PRO A 34 1.74 3.94 12.96
N ALA A 35 2.48 2.82 13.06
CA ALA A 35 3.71 2.61 12.32
C ALA A 35 3.46 2.53 10.80
N ALA A 36 2.43 1.80 10.38
CA ALA A 36 2.05 1.69 8.96
C ALA A 36 1.63 3.04 8.38
N TRP A 37 0.85 3.83 9.12
CA TRP A 37 0.49 5.20 8.74
C TRP A 37 1.72 6.10 8.61
N ARG A 38 2.64 6.07 9.58
CA ARG A 38 3.88 6.87 9.51
C ARG A 38 4.72 6.51 8.29
N TYR A 39 4.87 5.22 8.01
CA TYR A 39 5.60 4.77 6.82
C TYR A 39 4.90 5.22 5.54
N TYR A 40 3.59 4.98 5.41
CA TYR A 40 2.80 5.44 4.27
C TYR A 40 2.94 6.95 4.01
N TYR A 41 2.87 7.78 5.05
CA TYR A 41 3.04 9.24 4.92
C TYR A 41 4.47 9.68 4.60
N SER A 42 5.47 8.83 4.83
CA SER A 42 6.86 9.13 4.46
C SER A 42 7.13 8.96 2.96
N LEU A 43 6.24 8.30 2.23
CA LEU A 43 6.39 8.01 0.81
C LEU A 43 5.65 9.01 -0.08
N TYR A 44 6.20 9.20 -1.28
CA TYR A 44 5.55 9.91 -2.37
C TYR A 44 5.52 9.02 -3.62
N PRO A 45 4.36 8.81 -4.25
CA PRO A 45 4.28 8.03 -5.47
C PRO A 45 4.97 8.79 -6.62
N LEU A 46 5.70 8.04 -7.45
CA LEU A 46 6.23 8.56 -8.71
C LEU A 46 5.11 8.64 -9.75
N ALA A 47 5.28 9.47 -10.78
CA ALA A 47 4.32 9.58 -11.88
C ALA A 47 4.03 8.19 -12.48
N GLY A 48 2.74 7.84 -12.56
CA GLY A 48 2.31 6.54 -13.08
C GLY A 48 2.39 5.38 -12.09
N THR A 49 2.75 5.62 -10.83
CA THR A 49 2.66 4.63 -9.74
C THR A 49 1.57 4.97 -8.73
N SER A 50 1.22 3.99 -7.91
CA SER A 50 0.37 4.18 -6.73
C SER A 50 0.99 3.51 -5.52
N ILE A 51 0.72 4.12 -4.36
CA ILE A 51 1.08 3.61 -3.04
C ILE A 51 -0.22 3.43 -2.27
N ALA A 52 -0.43 2.26 -1.69
CA ALA A 52 -1.63 1.95 -0.94
C ALA A 52 -1.30 1.45 0.46
N LEU A 53 -2.17 1.77 1.42
CA LEU A 53 -2.19 1.22 2.77
C LEU A 53 -3.40 0.30 2.88
N TRP A 54 -3.16 -0.90 3.36
CA TRP A 54 -4.16 -1.96 3.55
C TRP A 54 -4.25 -2.34 5.02
N ASP A 55 -5.44 -2.71 5.45
CA ASP A 55 -5.66 -3.27 6.79
C ASP A 55 -5.32 -4.79 6.82
N PRO A 56 -5.32 -5.42 8.01
CA PRO A 56 -5.09 -6.86 8.14
C PRO A 56 -6.09 -7.77 7.43
N ASN A 57 -7.28 -7.27 7.07
CA ASN A 57 -8.28 -8.01 6.30
C ASN A 57 -8.05 -7.89 4.78
N GLY A 58 -7.09 -7.07 4.36
CA GLY A 58 -6.83 -6.75 2.96
C GLY A 58 -7.71 -5.63 2.41
N ASP A 59 -8.42 -4.90 3.27
CA ASP A 59 -9.24 -3.76 2.86
C ASP A 59 -8.38 -2.50 2.63
N LEU A 60 -8.67 -1.77 1.56
CA LEU A 60 -7.96 -0.54 1.22
C LEU A 60 -8.30 0.57 2.21
N MET A 61 -7.31 1.02 2.98
CA MET A 61 -7.47 2.13 3.91
C MET A 61 -7.14 3.49 3.28
N ALA A 62 -6.09 3.54 2.46
CA ALA A 62 -5.65 4.78 1.83
C ALA A 62 -4.87 4.52 0.53
N THR A 63 -4.90 5.48 -0.38
CA THR A 63 -4.09 5.46 -1.60
C THR A 63 -3.55 6.84 -1.97
N ARG A 64 -2.34 6.86 -2.53
CA ARG A 64 -1.69 8.02 -3.15
C ARG A 64 -1.30 7.63 -4.55
N ILE A 65 -1.70 8.44 -5.52
CA ILE A 65 -1.42 8.22 -6.95
C ILE A 65 -0.46 9.31 -7.40
N GLY A 66 0.62 8.93 -8.07
CA GLY A 66 1.55 9.90 -8.64
C GLY A 66 0.90 10.62 -9.81
N SER A 67 0.77 11.94 -9.68
CA SER A 67 0.36 12.84 -10.75
C SER A 67 1.35 12.76 -11.91
N ARG A 68 0.85 12.83 -13.15
CA ARG A 68 1.65 13.34 -14.26
C ARG A 68 1.58 14.85 -14.14
N ASP A 69 2.62 15.50 -13.64
CA ASP A 69 2.85 16.89 -13.99
C ASP A 69 3.08 17.01 -15.51
#